data_AF-A0A0Q4EW92-F1
#
_entry.id   AF-A0A0Q4EW92-F1
#
_cell.length_a   1.000
_cell.length_b   1.000
_cell.length_c   1.000
_cell.angle_alpha   90.00
_cell.angle_beta   90.00
_cell.angle_gamma   90.00
#
_symmetry.space_group_name_H-M   'P 1'
#
loop_
_entity.id
_entity.type
_entity.pdbx_description
1 polymer ?
#
loop_
_entity_poly.entity_id
_entity_poly.type
_entity_poly.pdbx_seq_one_letter_code
_entity_poly.pdbx_strand_id
1 'polypeptide(L)'
;MLKHPFLNKPYQPKFRHFLSPFDIYDREETLGEIFTTYNINHKRDREKLIKKYIIDKSTDLNYRHRKLLVDTLGDALEDETYDFSQALNQAPGFYCSLPWGWSDMEDPRGFFEDIYRMTNEWWKDDLQKASLEDPSTW
;
A
#
# COMPACT_ATOMS: atom_id res chain seq x y z
N MET A 1 5.78 -13.65 17.44
CA MET A 1 6.29 -13.05 16.19
C MET A 1 5.19 -13.12 15.14
N LEU A 2 4.64 -11.96 14.77
CA LEU A 2 3.57 -11.89 13.77
C LEU A 2 4.06 -12.58 12.49
N LYS A 3 3.30 -13.58 12.02
CA LYS A 3 3.66 -14.34 10.82
C LYS A 3 3.10 -13.66 9.59
N HIS A 4 3.80 -13.79 8.47
CA HIS A 4 3.29 -13.34 7.19
C HIS A 4 1.91 -13.97 6.87
N PRO A 5 0.93 -13.21 6.32
CA PRO A 5 -0.44 -13.70 6.12
C PRO A 5 -0.55 -15.03 5.36
N PHE A 6 0.36 -15.24 4.40
CA PHE A 6 0.35 -16.40 3.49
C PHE A 6 1.53 -17.35 3.66
N LEU A 7 2.52 -17.01 4.49
CA LEU A 7 3.79 -17.75 4.54
C LEU A 7 4.19 -18.02 5.99
N ASN A 8 4.80 -19.17 6.25
CA ASN A 8 5.30 -19.52 7.58
C ASN A 8 6.66 -18.82 7.88
N LYS A 9 6.70 -17.49 7.79
CA LYS A 9 7.88 -16.65 8.03
C LYS A 9 7.51 -15.38 8.82
N PRO A 10 8.46 -14.68 9.46
CA PRO A 10 8.20 -13.39 10.11
C PRO A 10 7.52 -12.40 9.15
N TYR A 11 6.55 -11.63 9.65
CA TYR A 11 5.98 -10.52 8.91
C TYR A 11 6.92 -9.31 9.00
N GLN A 12 7.48 -8.92 7.86
CA GLN A 12 8.35 -7.76 7.71
C GLN A 12 7.80 -6.92 6.54
N PRO A 13 6.78 -6.08 6.79
CA PRO A 13 6.18 -5.28 5.75
C PRO A 13 7.17 -4.23 5.24
N LYS A 14 7.02 -3.88 3.96
CA LYS A 14 7.53 -2.66 3.37
C LYS A 14 6.31 -1.84 2.97
N PHE A 15 6.36 -0.52 3.08
CA PHE A 15 5.22 0.32 2.65
C PHE A 15 4.83 0.05 1.19
N ARG A 16 5.78 -0.33 0.32
CA ARG A 16 5.51 -0.72 -1.08
C ARG A 16 4.51 -1.89 -1.20
N HIS A 17 4.29 -2.70 -0.15
CA HIS A 17 3.25 -3.73 -0.17
C HIS A 17 1.83 -3.15 -0.28
N PHE A 18 1.62 -1.85 -0.05
CA PHE A 18 0.37 -1.16 -0.42
C PHE A 18 0.10 -1.16 -1.92
N LEU A 19 1.13 -1.37 -2.75
CA LEU A 19 0.99 -1.41 -4.20
C LEU A 19 0.65 -2.79 -4.75
N SER A 20 0.77 -3.86 -3.94
CA SER A 20 0.49 -5.23 -4.38
C SER A 20 -0.90 -5.43 -5.01
N PRO A 21 -1.98 -4.76 -4.56
CA PRO A 21 -3.29 -4.86 -5.23
C PRO A 21 -3.35 -4.29 -6.65
N PHE A 22 -2.33 -3.53 -7.07
CA PHE A 22 -2.19 -2.97 -8.41
C PHE A 22 -1.19 -3.75 -9.28
N ASP A 23 -0.74 -4.91 -8.81
CA ASP A 23 0.15 -5.77 -9.59
C ASP A 23 -0.58 -6.32 -10.84
N ILE A 24 -0.07 -5.96 -12.02
CA ILE A 24 -0.55 -6.41 -13.32
C ILE A 24 0.33 -7.54 -13.90
N TYR A 25 1.32 -8.04 -13.16
CA TYR A 25 2.27 -9.05 -13.66
C TYR A 25 1.61 -10.41 -13.92
N ASP A 26 0.71 -10.90 -13.04
CA ASP A 26 0.24 -12.28 -13.15
C ASP A 26 -1.08 -12.47 -13.94
N ARG A 27 -2.14 -11.64 -13.87
CA ARG A 27 -3.45 -12.08 -14.44
C ARG A 27 -4.43 -11.01 -14.93
N GLU A 28 -5.13 -11.41 -16.00
CA GLU A 28 -6.35 -10.88 -16.61
C GLU A 28 -6.20 -9.55 -17.35
N GLU A 29 -6.30 -9.57 -18.68
CA GLU A 29 -6.26 -8.39 -19.58
C GLU A 29 -7.13 -7.22 -19.08
N THR A 30 -8.14 -7.50 -18.25
CA THR A 30 -9.11 -6.55 -17.73
C THR A 30 -8.60 -5.62 -16.62
N LEU A 31 -7.67 -6.02 -15.75
CA LEU A 31 -7.24 -5.16 -14.64
C LEU A 31 -6.39 -3.99 -15.11
N GLY A 32 -5.46 -4.25 -16.03
CA GLY A 32 -4.67 -3.21 -16.68
C GLY A 32 -5.58 -2.19 -17.37
N GLU A 33 -6.55 -2.66 -18.17
CA GLU A 33 -7.55 -1.81 -18.82
C GLU A 33 -8.36 -0.99 -17.81
N ILE A 34 -8.86 -1.60 -16.73
CA ILE A 34 -9.59 -0.87 -15.68
C ILE A 34 -8.71 0.24 -15.10
N PHE A 35 -7.45 -0.03 -14.79
CA PHE A 35 -6.55 0.98 -14.23
C PHE A 35 -6.23 2.12 -15.22
N THR A 36 -6.23 1.86 -16.53
CA THR A 36 -6.07 2.94 -17.53
C THR A 36 -7.21 3.96 -17.53
N THR A 37 -8.38 3.61 -16.99
CA THR A 37 -9.52 4.54 -16.88
C THR A 37 -9.38 5.58 -15.76
N TYR A 38 -8.39 5.41 -14.87
CA TYR A 38 -8.12 6.31 -13.76
C TYR A 38 -6.90 7.18 -14.06
N ASN A 39 -6.99 8.48 -13.74
CA ASN A 39 -5.81 9.35 -13.77
C ASN A 39 -5.19 9.46 -12.38
N ILE A 40 -4.01 8.86 -12.19
CA ILE A 40 -3.32 8.86 -10.90
C ILE A 40 -2.83 10.26 -10.45
N ASN A 41 -2.71 11.21 -11.37
CA ASN A 41 -2.42 12.61 -11.03
C ASN A 41 -3.68 13.37 -10.56
N HIS A 42 -4.87 12.78 -10.71
CA HIS A 42 -6.11 13.33 -10.16
C HIS A 42 -6.45 12.70 -8.80
N LYS A 43 -6.46 13.53 -7.76
CA LYS A 43 -6.79 13.13 -6.37
C LYS A 43 -8.04 12.26 -6.26
N ARG A 44 -9.14 12.63 -6.94
CA ARG A 44 -10.41 11.86 -6.88
C ARG A 44 -10.25 10.43 -7.38
N ASP A 45 -9.41 10.20 -8.38
CA ASP A 45 -9.17 8.88 -8.94
C ASP A 45 -8.22 8.08 -8.06
N ARG A 46 -7.20 8.72 -7.47
CA ARG A 46 -6.37 8.10 -6.41
C ARG A 46 -7.24 7.61 -5.25
N GLU A 47 -8.12 8.45 -4.72
CA GLU A 47 -8.98 8.08 -3.59
C GLU A 47 -9.90 6.89 -3.93
N LYS A 48 -10.48 6.85 -5.15
CA LYS A 48 -11.27 5.70 -5.60
C LYS A 48 -10.43 4.43 -5.66
N LEU A 49 -9.22 4.50 -6.22
CA LEU A 49 -8.31 3.35 -6.33
C LEU A 49 -7.92 2.84 -4.94
N ILE A 50 -7.50 3.73 -4.05
CA ILE A 50 -7.10 3.40 -2.67
C ILE A 50 -8.27 2.75 -1.93
N LYS A 51 -9.46 3.36 -1.97
CA LYS A 51 -10.64 2.81 -1.30
C LYS A 51 -10.96 1.41 -1.81
N LYS A 52 -11.08 1.24 -3.14
CA LYS A 52 -11.52 -0.01 -3.74
C LYS A 52 -10.51 -1.14 -3.65
N TYR A 53 -9.22 -0.86 -3.81
CA TYR A 53 -8.20 -1.91 -3.97
C TYR A 53 -7.30 -2.09 -2.75
N ILE A 54 -7.11 -1.06 -1.92
CA ILE A 54 -6.37 -1.18 -0.67
C ILE A 54 -7.34 -1.42 0.48
N ILE A 55 -8.27 -0.48 0.74
CA ILE A 55 -9.11 -0.54 1.94
C ILE A 55 -10.09 -1.70 1.89
N ASP A 56 -10.88 -1.80 0.81
CA ASP A 56 -12.00 -2.76 0.73
C ASP A 56 -11.55 -4.19 0.41
N LYS A 57 -10.36 -4.35 -0.20
CA LYS A 57 -9.81 -5.65 -0.60
C LYS A 57 -8.72 -6.20 0.33
N SER A 58 -8.35 -5.51 1.41
CA SER A 58 -7.37 -6.00 2.40
C SER A 58 -7.96 -7.02 3.38
N THR A 59 -8.62 -8.07 2.88
CA THR A 59 -9.26 -9.10 3.71
C THR A 59 -8.25 -10.04 4.38
N ASP A 60 -7.06 -10.17 3.79
CA ASP A 60 -6.04 -11.11 4.27
C ASP A 60 -5.18 -10.54 5.41
N LEU A 61 -5.26 -9.22 5.65
CA LEU A 61 -4.54 -8.55 6.73
C LEU A 61 -5.44 -8.38 7.94
N ASN A 62 -5.08 -9.00 9.06
CA ASN A 62 -5.71 -8.68 10.34
C ASN A 62 -5.21 -7.33 10.90
N TYR A 63 -5.85 -6.84 11.97
CA TYR A 63 -5.57 -5.54 12.57
C TYR A 63 -4.08 -5.29 12.93
N ARG A 64 -3.34 -6.31 13.39
CA ARG A 64 -1.89 -6.18 13.70
C ARG A 64 -1.05 -5.99 12.43
N HIS A 65 -1.40 -6.71 11.36
CA HIS A 65 -0.72 -6.55 10.07
C HIS A 65 -0.95 -5.16 9.49
N ARG A 66 -2.21 -4.71 9.52
CA ARG A 66 -2.59 -3.37 9.07
C ARG A 66 -1.82 -2.29 9.84
N LYS A 67 -1.72 -2.43 11.16
CA LYS A 67 -0.94 -1.51 12.00
C LYS A 67 0.52 -1.42 11.59
N LEU A 68 1.24 -2.55 11.52
CA LEU A 68 2.65 -2.53 11.12
C LEU A 68 2.86 -1.98 9.70
N LEU A 69 1.96 -2.29 8.77
CA LEU A 69 2.06 -1.79 7.40
C LEU A 69 1.84 -0.27 7.31
N VAL A 70 0.85 0.25 8.05
CA VAL A 70 0.58 1.70 8.15
C VAL A 70 1.74 2.43 8.84
N ASP A 71 2.29 1.86 9.92
CA ASP A 71 3.42 2.46 10.65
C ASP A 71 4.67 2.52 9.77
N THR A 72 4.96 1.45 9.02
CA THR A 72 6.09 1.45 8.06
C THR A 72 5.95 2.54 6.99
N LEU A 73 4.73 2.88 6.60
CA LEU A 73 4.48 3.99 5.69
C LEU A 73 4.61 5.35 6.39
N GLY A 74 4.12 5.47 7.62
CA GLY A 74 4.29 6.66 8.46
C GLY A 74 5.76 7.02 8.64
N ASP A 75 6.59 6.04 9.03
CA ASP A 75 8.03 6.21 9.20
C ASP A 75 8.72 6.71 7.92
N ALA A 76 8.31 6.19 6.75
CA ALA A 76 8.85 6.64 5.47
C ALA A 76 8.38 8.05 5.07
N LEU A 77 7.17 8.44 5.48
CA LEU A 77 6.62 9.77 5.23
C LEU A 77 7.27 10.83 6.12
N GLU A 78 7.63 10.48 7.36
CA GLU A 78 8.36 11.37 8.29
C GLU A 78 9.77 11.73 7.78
N ASP A 79 10.40 10.87 6.98
CA ASP A 79 11.62 11.22 6.26
C ASP A 79 11.30 12.11 5.05
N GLU A 80 11.46 13.42 5.21
CA GLU A 80 11.27 14.42 4.15
C GLU A 80 12.17 14.20 2.92
N THR A 81 13.30 13.49 3.09
CA THR A 81 14.26 13.23 2.01
C THR A 81 13.99 11.93 1.25
N TYR A 82 13.04 11.13 1.72
CA TYR A 82 12.71 9.86 1.08
C TYR A 82 12.13 10.05 -0.33
N ASP A 83 12.74 9.39 -1.32
CA ASP A 83 12.31 9.39 -2.72
C ASP A 83 11.28 8.28 -2.99
N PHE A 84 10.00 8.64 -2.92
CA PHE A 84 8.89 7.74 -3.18
C PHE A 84 8.76 7.29 -4.64
N SER A 85 9.40 7.98 -5.60
CA SER A 85 9.36 7.57 -7.01
C SER A 85 10.02 6.19 -7.22
N GLN A 86 11.02 5.86 -6.40
CA GLN A 86 11.68 4.54 -6.42
C GLN A 86 10.71 3.40 -6.11
N ALA A 87 9.66 3.66 -5.32
CA ALA A 87 8.63 2.67 -5.02
C ALA A 87 7.63 2.48 -6.17
N LEU A 88 7.62 3.36 -7.17
CA LEU A 88 6.80 3.28 -8.38
C LEU A 88 7.60 2.78 -9.59
N ASN A 89 8.93 2.92 -9.55
CA ASN A 89 9.81 2.40 -10.58
C ASN A 89 9.67 0.88 -10.73
N GLN A 90 9.60 0.45 -11.98
CA GLN A 90 9.66 -0.95 -12.39
C GLN A 90 11.11 -1.26 -12.77
N ALA A 91 11.81 -2.00 -11.91
CA ALA A 91 13.20 -2.40 -12.14
C ALA A 91 13.38 -3.90 -11.90
N PRO A 92 14.41 -4.54 -12.50
CA PRO A 92 14.74 -5.93 -12.23
C PRO A 92 14.92 -6.17 -10.72
N GLY A 93 14.19 -7.13 -10.16
CA GLY A 93 14.19 -7.45 -8.72
C GLY A 93 12.94 -7.00 -7.96
N PHE A 94 12.07 -6.20 -8.57
CA PHE A 94 10.71 -5.99 -8.05
C PHE A 94 9.78 -7.09 -8.57
N TYR A 95 9.07 -7.76 -7.66
CA TYR A 95 8.13 -8.84 -7.96
C TYR A 95 6.70 -8.32 -8.24
N CYS A 96 6.55 -7.06 -8.64
CA CYS A 96 5.27 -6.41 -8.88
C CYS A 96 5.40 -5.48 -10.08
N SER A 97 4.57 -5.70 -11.10
CA SER A 97 4.44 -4.81 -12.26
C SER A 97 3.27 -3.87 -12.01
N LEU A 98 3.52 -2.57 -12.03
CA LEU A 98 2.47 -1.57 -11.83
C LEU A 98 1.84 -1.17 -13.18
N PRO A 99 0.68 -0.50 -13.17
CA PRO A 99 0.11 0.00 -14.42
C PRO A 99 1.06 0.96 -15.14
N TRP A 100 0.98 0.98 -16.48
CA TRP A 100 1.78 1.87 -17.30
C TRP A 100 1.56 3.34 -16.92
N GLY A 101 2.65 4.13 -16.93
CA GLY A 101 2.64 5.56 -16.59
C GLY A 101 2.68 5.86 -15.09
N TRP A 102 2.56 4.87 -14.20
CA TRP A 102 2.66 5.11 -12.75
C TRP A 102 4.06 5.50 -12.30
N SER A 103 5.11 5.11 -13.03
CA SER A 103 6.49 5.58 -12.78
C SER A 103 6.65 7.07 -13.09
N ASP A 104 5.77 7.64 -13.91
CA ASP A 104 5.79 9.05 -14.34
C ASP A 104 4.78 9.90 -13.54
N MET A 105 4.31 9.38 -12.40
CA MET A 105 3.40 10.10 -11.50
C MET A 105 4.02 11.44 -11.08
N GLU A 106 3.23 12.52 -11.16
CA GLU A 106 3.71 13.88 -10.84
C GLU A 106 4.01 14.06 -9.34
N ASP A 107 3.24 13.38 -8.49
CA ASP A 107 3.33 13.49 -7.04
C ASP A 107 3.31 12.10 -6.36
N PRO A 108 4.43 11.34 -6.42
CA PRO A 108 4.55 10.05 -5.76
C PRO A 108 4.28 10.13 -4.26
N ARG A 109 4.86 11.12 -3.57
CA ARG A 109 4.70 11.30 -2.13
C ARG A 109 3.24 11.55 -1.78
N GLY A 110 2.56 12.45 -2.48
CA GLY A 110 1.14 12.74 -2.24
C GLY A 110 0.23 11.54 -2.45
N PHE A 111 0.55 10.60 -3.34
CA PHE A 111 -0.19 9.34 -3.44
C PHE A 111 -0.04 8.48 -2.18
N PHE A 112 1.17 8.37 -1.64
CA PHE A 112 1.43 7.65 -0.39
C PHE A 112 0.84 8.36 0.84
N GLU A 113 0.81 9.70 0.85
CA GLU A 113 0.10 10.48 1.87
C GLU A 113 -1.42 10.24 1.80
N ASP A 114 -2.00 10.17 0.60
CA ASP A 114 -3.41 9.82 0.41
C ASP A 114 -3.69 8.39 0.93
N ILE A 115 -2.81 7.42 0.67
CA ILE A 115 -2.91 6.06 1.24
C ILE A 115 -2.90 6.14 2.76
N TYR A 116 -1.88 6.78 3.35
CA TYR A 116 -1.70 6.86 4.79
C TYR A 116 -2.92 7.49 5.49
N ARG A 117 -3.39 8.62 4.97
CA ARG A 117 -4.60 9.32 5.46
C ARG A 117 -5.82 8.40 5.41
N MET A 118 -6.08 7.77 4.27
CA MET A 118 -7.27 6.94 4.08
C MET A 118 -7.20 5.65 4.93
N THR A 119 -6.03 5.04 5.08
CA THR A 119 -5.88 3.87 5.97
C THR A 119 -6.11 4.24 7.43
N ASN A 120 -5.63 5.41 7.88
CA ASN A 120 -5.86 5.88 9.24
C ASN A 120 -7.34 6.20 9.50
N GLU A 121 -8.07 6.68 8.49
CA GLU A 121 -9.50 6.94 8.58
C GLU A 121 -10.32 5.64 8.61
N TRP A 122 -10.10 4.75 7.63
CA TRP A 122 -10.96 3.59 7.40
C TRP A 122 -10.57 2.35 8.22
N TRP A 123 -9.32 2.24 8.67
CA TRP A 123 -8.88 1.18 9.57
C TRP A 123 -8.72 1.67 11.01
N LYS A 124 -9.29 2.84 11.35
CA LYS A 124 -9.14 3.47 12.66
C LYS A 124 -9.31 2.50 13.84
N ASP A 125 -10.39 1.73 13.85
CA ASP A 125 -10.69 0.81 14.96
C ASP A 125 -9.65 -0.33 15.07
N ASP A 126 -9.20 -0.86 13.93
CA ASP A 126 -8.14 -1.87 13.87
C ASP A 126 -6.81 -1.32 14.38
N LEU A 127 -6.45 -0.11 13.95
CA LEU A 127 -5.21 0.58 14.35
C LEU A 127 -5.24 0.94 15.84
N GLN A 128 -6.37 1.43 16.35
CA GLN A 128 -6.57 1.70 17.76
C GLN A 128 -6.45 0.43 18.59
N LYS A 129 -7.12 -0.66 18.17
CA LYS A 129 -7.02 -1.94 18.85
C LYS A 129 -5.59 -2.46 18.91
N ALA A 130 -4.85 -2.38 17.80
CA ALA A 130 -3.45 -2.78 17.76
C ALA A 130 -2.57 -1.90 18.67
N SER A 131 -2.81 -0.59 18.73
CA SER A 131 -2.02 0.34 19.55
C SER A 131 -2.13 0.14 21.06
N LEU A 132 -3.15 -0.60 21.51
CA LEU A 132 -3.33 -0.97 22.93
C LEU A 132 -2.55 -2.23 23.33
N GLU A 133 -1.99 -2.95 22.36
CA GLU A 133 -1.18 -4.14 22.59
C GLU A 133 0.32 -3.79 22.55
N ASP A 134 1.15 -4.65 23.13
CA ASP A 134 2.60 -4.56 23.01
C ASP A 134 3.06 -5.25 21.70
N PRO A 135 3.58 -4.50 20.70
CA PRO A 135 4.02 -5.08 19.43
C PRO A 135 5.12 -6.13 19.54
N SER A 136 5.91 -6.12 20.62
CA SER A 136 6.96 -7.12 20.84
C SER A 136 6.41 -8.52 21.15
N THR A 137 5.13 -8.60 21.52
CA THR A 137 4.44 -9.84 21.88
C THR A 137 3.69 -10.49 20.71
N TRP A 138 3.53 -9.77 19.60
CA TRP A 138 2.88 -10.28 18.38
C TRP A 138 3.70 -11.38 17.76
#